data_AF-A0A921JVY9-F1
#
_entry.id   AF-A0A921JVY9-F1
#
_cell.length_a   1.000
_cell.length_b   1.000
_cell.length_c   1.000
_cell.angle_alpha   90.00
_cell.angle_beta   90.00
_cell.angle_gamma   90.00
#
_symmetry.space_group_name_H-M   'P 1'
#
loop_
_entity.id
_entity.type
_entity.pdbx_description
1 polymer ?
#
loop_
_entity_poly.entity_id
_entity_poly.type
_entity_poly.pdbx_seq_one_letter_code
_entity_poly.pdbx_strand_id
1 'polypeptide(L)'
;MPIKLGVRELVEFTLRTGDLGSTSNSQNTALLGARIHRRLQKQRGENYQKEYYLDKHLTLNGEDYLLHGRADGVTLTEAAASIEEIKTSETVFDQLSDNTLTLYWGQVKLYAYLLMEKETDLDDVTLTLTYFQTNTETMTQTEQVITRQAAKDFFDQVIAEYVTWLKFRSDLRERRDPTIQQLTFPFDHYRPGQRELAVAVYKTILTSKRLFAEAPTGTGKTISTLFPTIKAIGERVIQRIFYLTAKQSTRTVAEEAITLMASQGLKLKSITLTAKDKIQFPEEADLQP
;
A
#
# COMPACT_ATOMS: atom_id res chain seq x y z
N MET A 1 6.03 -11.40 -17.77
CA MET A 1 4.74 -11.61 -17.07
C MET A 1 4.26 -10.25 -16.59
N PRO A 2 2.97 -9.92 -16.72
CA PRO A 2 2.45 -8.63 -16.29
C PRO A 2 2.56 -8.48 -14.76
N ILE A 3 2.70 -7.24 -14.30
CA ILE A 3 2.66 -6.88 -12.88
C ILE A 3 1.22 -7.05 -12.40
N LYS A 4 1.02 -7.80 -11.32
CA LYS A 4 -0.31 -8.01 -10.74
C LYS A 4 -0.69 -6.80 -9.88
N LEU A 5 -1.88 -6.25 -10.12
CA LEU A 5 -2.48 -5.18 -9.34
C LEU A 5 -3.88 -5.61 -8.89
N GLY A 6 -4.10 -5.69 -7.58
CA GLY A 6 -5.42 -6.03 -7.05
C GLY A 6 -6.39 -4.85 -7.17
N VAL A 7 -7.67 -5.10 -7.50
CA VAL A 7 -8.71 -4.06 -7.47
C VAL A 7 -8.80 -3.40 -6.09
N ARG A 8 -8.81 -4.20 -5.02
CA ARG A 8 -8.79 -3.68 -3.64
C ARG A 8 -7.53 -2.85 -3.34
N GLU A 9 -6.37 -3.29 -3.81
CA GLU A 9 -5.11 -2.57 -3.64
C GLU A 9 -5.15 -1.21 -4.35
N LEU A 10 -5.64 -1.17 -5.59
CA LEU A 10 -5.79 0.06 -6.37
C LEU A 10 -6.73 1.05 -5.68
N VAL A 11 -7.89 0.59 -5.21
CA VAL A 11 -8.87 1.40 -4.49
C VAL A 11 -8.30 1.95 -3.18
N GLU A 12 -7.70 1.09 -2.37
CA GLU A 12 -7.09 1.52 -1.11
C GLU A 12 -5.91 2.47 -1.30
N PHE A 13 -5.20 2.37 -2.42
CA PHE A 13 -4.09 3.26 -2.74
C PHE A 13 -4.56 4.63 -3.23
N THR A 14 -5.61 4.68 -4.05
CA THR A 14 -6.05 5.90 -4.75
C THR A 14 -7.13 6.68 -4.01
N LEU A 15 -8.05 6.00 -3.32
CA LEU A 15 -9.23 6.63 -2.74
C LEU A 15 -9.16 6.79 -1.23
N ARG A 16 -8.17 6.18 -0.57
CA ARG A 16 -8.04 6.28 0.89
C ARG A 16 -7.69 7.71 1.28
N THR A 17 -8.51 8.26 2.16
CA THR A 17 -8.35 9.59 2.77
C THR A 17 -8.45 9.49 4.30
N GLY A 18 -8.18 10.59 4.99
CA GLY A 18 -8.26 10.66 6.45
C GLY A 18 -7.00 10.15 7.17
N ASP A 19 -7.18 9.70 8.41
CA ASP A 19 -6.07 9.41 9.32
C ASP A 19 -5.29 8.15 8.94
N LEU A 20 -3.98 8.17 9.23
CA LEU A 20 -3.08 7.03 9.11
C LEU A 20 -3.28 5.96 10.20
N GLY A 21 -4.29 6.15 11.07
CA GLY A 21 -4.59 5.23 12.16
C GLY A 21 -5.12 3.89 11.65
N SER A 22 -4.44 2.80 11.99
CA SER A 22 -4.98 1.45 11.82
C SER A 22 -5.80 1.07 13.04
N THR A 23 -6.99 1.64 13.18
CA THR A 23 -7.88 1.30 14.29
C THR A 23 -8.69 0.06 13.95
N SER A 24 -8.14 -1.13 14.17
CA SER A 24 -8.99 -2.29 14.45
C SER A 24 -8.22 -3.36 15.25
N ASN A 25 -8.32 -3.29 16.57
CA ASN A 25 -8.22 -4.50 17.41
C ASN A 25 -9.54 -5.28 17.27
N SER A 26 -9.88 -5.71 16.05
CA SER A 26 -11.10 -6.49 15.82
C SER A 26 -10.85 -7.95 16.17
N GLN A 27 -11.80 -8.57 16.86
CA GLN A 27 -11.86 -10.01 17.06
C GLN A 27 -12.36 -10.73 15.79
N ASN A 28 -12.81 -10.00 14.77
CA ASN A 28 -13.18 -10.53 13.47
C ASN A 28 -11.95 -11.04 12.70
N THR A 29 -11.63 -12.32 12.91
CA THR A 29 -10.58 -13.00 12.16
C THR A 29 -10.96 -13.17 10.69
N ALA A 30 -9.96 -13.21 9.80
CA ALA A 30 -10.18 -13.53 8.39
C ALA A 30 -10.93 -14.87 8.18
N LEU A 31 -10.74 -15.84 9.09
CA LEU A 31 -11.43 -17.13 9.06
C LEU A 31 -12.93 -16.99 9.37
N LEU A 32 -13.29 -16.15 10.36
CA LEU A 32 -14.67 -15.86 10.70
C LEU A 32 -15.37 -15.14 9.53
N GLY A 33 -14.74 -14.11 8.98
CA GLY A 33 -15.22 -13.41 7.78
C GLY A 33 -15.49 -14.37 6.61
N ALA A 34 -14.52 -15.23 6.26
CA ALA A 34 -14.68 -16.22 5.20
C ALA A 34 -15.79 -17.26 5.48
N ARG A 35 -16.07 -17.58 6.75
CA ARG A 35 -17.20 -18.45 7.12
C ARG A 35 -18.54 -17.73 6.91
N ILE A 36 -18.62 -16.46 7.29
CA ILE A 36 -19.82 -15.63 7.10
C ILE A 36 -20.11 -15.44 5.62
N HIS A 37 -19.12 -15.08 4.79
CA HIS A 37 -19.30 -14.94 3.34
C HIS A 37 -19.88 -16.23 2.74
N ARG A 38 -19.28 -17.39 3.05
CA ARG A 38 -19.79 -18.70 2.58
C ARG A 38 -21.21 -19.00 3.07
N ARG A 39 -21.59 -18.55 4.28
CA ARG A 39 -22.96 -18.71 4.80
C ARG A 39 -23.95 -17.86 3.99
N LEU A 40 -23.63 -16.58 3.76
CA LEU A 40 -24.47 -15.64 3.03
C LEU A 40 -24.61 -16.03 1.56
N GLN A 41 -23.51 -16.39 0.89
CA GLN A 41 -23.51 -16.83 -0.51
C GLN A 41 -24.37 -18.09 -0.74
N LYS A 42 -24.43 -19.01 0.23
CA LYS A 42 -25.31 -20.21 0.15
C LYS A 42 -26.80 -19.89 0.20
N GLN A 43 -27.17 -18.70 0.68
CA GLN A 43 -28.57 -18.26 0.76
C GLN A 43 -28.99 -17.50 -0.50
N ARG A 44 -28.08 -17.25 -1.46
CA ARG A 44 -28.36 -16.57 -2.72
C ARG A 44 -29.01 -17.55 -3.72
N GLY A 45 -29.75 -16.99 -4.69
CA GLY A 45 -30.51 -17.76 -5.69
C GLY A 45 -29.64 -18.46 -6.74
N GLU A 46 -30.27 -19.24 -7.62
CA GLU A 46 -29.57 -20.10 -8.60
C GLU A 46 -28.71 -19.32 -9.60
N ASN A 47 -29.09 -18.09 -9.96
CA ASN A 47 -28.35 -17.25 -10.90
C ASN A 47 -27.14 -16.53 -10.27
N TYR A 48 -26.89 -16.74 -8.98
CA TYR A 48 -25.79 -16.10 -8.26
C TYR A 48 -24.49 -16.88 -8.41
N GLN A 49 -23.50 -16.24 -9.02
CA GLN A 49 -22.15 -16.76 -9.16
C GLN A 49 -21.27 -16.19 -8.05
N LYS A 50 -20.95 -17.03 -7.06
CA LYS A 50 -20.04 -16.68 -5.96
C LYS A 50 -18.59 -16.59 -6.43
N GLU A 51 -17.79 -15.77 -5.76
CA GLU A 51 -16.34 -15.67 -5.97
C GLU A 51 -15.96 -15.42 -7.45
N TYR A 52 -16.69 -14.53 -8.12
CA TYR A 52 -16.56 -14.25 -9.55
C TYR A 52 -15.27 -13.47 -9.86
N TYR A 53 -14.41 -14.04 -10.71
CA TYR A 53 -13.13 -13.44 -11.08
C TYR A 53 -13.29 -12.44 -12.23
N LEU A 54 -12.65 -11.29 -12.05
CA LEU A 54 -12.62 -10.19 -13.02
C LEU A 54 -11.19 -9.73 -13.21
N ASP A 55 -10.81 -9.47 -14.46
CA ASP A 55 -9.49 -8.97 -14.79
C ASP A 55 -9.48 -8.12 -16.06
N LYS A 56 -8.42 -7.30 -16.20
CA LYS A 56 -8.15 -6.49 -17.39
C LYS A 56 -6.66 -6.24 -17.53
N HIS A 57 -6.14 -6.46 -18.73
CA HIS A 57 -4.79 -6.06 -19.10
C HIS A 57 -4.72 -4.55 -19.34
N LEU A 58 -3.70 -3.90 -18.78
CA LEU A 58 -3.46 -2.46 -18.87
C LEU A 58 -1.98 -2.21 -19.15
N THR A 59 -1.68 -1.12 -19.87
CA THR A 59 -0.31 -0.61 -19.98
C THR A 59 -0.23 0.69 -19.19
N LEU A 60 0.49 0.69 -18.07
CA LEU A 60 0.59 1.83 -17.16
C LEU A 60 2.04 2.24 -17.02
N ASN A 61 2.35 3.51 -17.31
CA ASN A 61 3.71 4.05 -17.28
C ASN A 61 4.74 3.19 -18.06
N GLY A 62 4.34 2.65 -19.21
CA GLY A 62 5.18 1.81 -20.07
C GLY A 62 5.39 0.37 -19.59
N GLU A 63 4.75 -0.04 -18.49
CA GLU A 63 4.80 -1.41 -17.96
C GLU A 63 3.45 -2.12 -18.13
N ASP A 64 3.49 -3.43 -18.35
CA ASP A 64 2.29 -4.27 -18.48
C ASP A 64 1.74 -4.66 -17.10
N TYR A 65 0.46 -4.39 -16.90
CA TYR A 65 -0.28 -4.71 -15.69
C TYR A 65 -1.44 -5.66 -15.98
N LEU A 66 -1.72 -6.54 -15.02
CA LEU A 66 -2.97 -7.28 -14.92
C LEU A 66 -3.72 -6.75 -13.71
N LEU A 67 -4.70 -5.89 -13.95
CA LEU A 67 -5.67 -5.52 -12.93
C LEU A 67 -6.58 -6.72 -12.70
N HIS A 68 -6.69 -7.19 -11.46
CA HIS A 68 -7.52 -8.35 -11.16
C HIS A 68 -8.21 -8.24 -9.81
N GLY A 69 -9.32 -8.95 -9.68
CA GLY A 69 -9.98 -9.11 -8.41
C GLY A 69 -11.08 -10.16 -8.46
N ARG A 70 -11.77 -10.28 -7.34
CA ARG A 70 -12.78 -11.29 -7.12
C ARG A 70 -13.94 -10.65 -6.39
N ALA A 71 -15.05 -10.47 -7.11
CA ALA A 71 -16.30 -10.03 -6.50
C ALA A 71 -16.85 -11.19 -5.64
N ASP A 72 -17.49 -10.87 -4.52
CA ASP A 72 -18.12 -11.90 -3.69
C ASP A 72 -19.27 -12.59 -4.44
N GLY A 73 -20.00 -11.84 -5.27
CA GLY A 73 -21.11 -12.34 -6.05
C GLY A 73 -21.38 -11.56 -7.32
N VAL A 74 -21.83 -12.26 -8.36
CA VAL A 74 -22.44 -11.64 -9.54
C VAL A 74 -23.71 -12.40 -9.88
N THR A 75 -24.81 -11.68 -10.10
CA THR A 75 -26.03 -12.27 -10.68
C THR A 75 -26.15 -11.75 -12.11
N LEU A 76 -26.17 -12.67 -13.08
CA LEU A 76 -26.36 -12.36 -14.49
C LEU A 76 -27.65 -13.00 -14.99
N THR A 77 -28.49 -12.20 -15.64
CA THR A 77 -29.69 -12.64 -16.33
C THR A 77 -29.73 -11.98 -17.72
N GLU A 78 -30.63 -12.42 -18.60
CA GLU A 78 -30.77 -11.83 -19.94
C GLU A 78 -31.14 -10.34 -19.92
N ALA A 79 -31.73 -9.83 -18.82
CA ALA A 79 -32.24 -8.46 -18.74
C ALA A 79 -31.53 -7.58 -17.69
N ALA A 80 -30.75 -8.17 -16.78
CA ALA A 80 -30.17 -7.43 -15.65
C ALA A 80 -28.91 -8.12 -15.12
N ALA A 81 -27.99 -7.29 -14.63
CA ALA A 81 -26.79 -7.72 -13.94
C ALA A 81 -26.65 -7.02 -12.58
N SER A 82 -26.17 -7.76 -11.58
CA SER A 82 -25.79 -7.20 -10.30
C SER A 82 -24.45 -7.73 -9.80
N ILE A 83 -23.71 -6.88 -9.08
CA ILE A 83 -22.46 -7.24 -8.40
C ILE A 83 -22.64 -7.02 -6.91
N GLU A 84 -22.31 -8.03 -6.11
CA GLU A 84 -22.33 -7.97 -4.66
C GLU A 84 -20.90 -8.01 -4.10
N GLU A 85 -20.65 -7.11 -3.14
CA GLU A 85 -19.49 -7.19 -2.25
C GLU A 85 -19.98 -7.30 -0.81
N ILE A 86 -19.44 -8.28 -0.09
CA ILE A 86 -19.79 -8.56 1.30
C ILE A 86 -18.70 -7.98 2.21
N LYS A 87 -19.10 -7.25 3.25
CA LYS A 87 -18.20 -6.69 4.25
C LYS A 87 -18.62 -7.17 5.64
N THR A 88 -17.64 -7.59 6.44
CA THR A 88 -17.87 -8.05 7.82
C THR A 88 -17.07 -7.20 8.79
N SER A 89 -17.70 -6.66 9.83
CA SER A 89 -17.03 -5.90 10.88
C SER A 89 -17.88 -5.85 12.14
N GLU A 90 -17.30 -5.47 13.28
CA GLU A 90 -18.02 -5.29 14.55
C GLU A 90 -18.69 -3.90 14.65
N THR A 91 -18.20 -2.93 13.88
CA THR A 91 -18.72 -1.55 13.87
C THR A 91 -20.16 -1.53 13.35
N VAL A 92 -21.00 -0.67 13.92
CA VAL A 92 -22.35 -0.43 13.41
C VAL A 92 -22.27 0.22 12.02
N PHE A 93 -23.10 -0.20 11.07
CA PHE A 93 -23.03 0.29 9.69
C PHE A 93 -23.13 1.82 9.59
N ASP A 94 -24.05 2.44 10.33
CA ASP A 94 -24.27 3.89 10.34
C ASP A 94 -23.13 4.68 11.02
N GLN A 95 -22.17 3.99 11.64
CA GLN A 95 -20.98 4.57 12.25
C GLN A 95 -19.73 4.39 11.40
N LEU A 96 -19.85 3.77 10.22
CA LEU A 96 -18.73 3.68 9.28
C LEU A 96 -18.35 5.08 8.81
N SER A 97 -17.05 5.35 8.72
CA SER A 97 -16.57 6.61 8.18
C SER A 97 -16.87 6.72 6.68
N ASP A 98 -17.05 7.94 6.19
CA ASP A 98 -17.23 8.22 4.76
C ASP A 98 -16.10 7.65 3.90
N ASN A 99 -14.86 7.67 4.42
CA ASN A 99 -13.71 7.04 3.78
C ASN A 99 -13.91 5.52 3.63
N THR A 100 -14.42 4.83 4.67
CA THR A 100 -14.67 3.39 4.61
C THR A 100 -15.72 3.04 3.56
N LEU A 101 -16.83 3.80 3.53
CA LEU A 101 -17.87 3.65 2.53
C LEU A 101 -17.34 3.95 1.12
N THR A 102 -16.49 4.97 0.97
CA THR A 102 -15.83 5.31 -0.30
C THR A 102 -14.99 4.15 -0.82
N LEU A 103 -14.20 3.51 0.04
CA LEU A 103 -13.40 2.34 -0.33
C LEU A 103 -14.28 1.14 -0.72
N TYR A 104 -15.34 0.88 0.04
CA TYR A 104 -16.26 -0.22 -0.26
C TYR A 104 -16.94 -0.03 -1.61
N TRP A 105 -17.54 1.14 -1.84
CA TRP A 105 -18.18 1.45 -3.11
C TRP A 105 -17.19 1.55 -4.28
N GLY A 106 -15.99 2.08 -4.05
CA GLY A 106 -14.95 2.14 -5.07
C GLY A 106 -14.57 0.76 -5.61
N GLN A 107 -14.47 -0.23 -4.72
CA GLN A 107 -14.21 -1.62 -5.12
C GLN A 107 -15.33 -2.20 -6.00
N VAL A 108 -16.59 -2.03 -5.59
CA VAL A 108 -17.76 -2.54 -6.33
C VAL A 108 -17.90 -1.85 -7.70
N LYS A 109 -17.66 -0.54 -7.77
CA LYS A 109 -17.70 0.24 -9.01
C LYS A 109 -16.64 -0.22 -10.02
N LEU A 110 -15.41 -0.51 -9.57
CA LEU A 110 -14.39 -1.07 -10.46
C LEU A 110 -14.77 -2.46 -10.95
N TYR A 111 -15.35 -3.32 -10.10
CA TYR A 111 -15.87 -4.61 -10.55
C TYR A 111 -16.97 -4.46 -11.59
N ALA A 112 -17.86 -3.48 -11.44
CA ALA A 112 -18.92 -3.21 -12.41
C ALA A 112 -18.36 -2.82 -13.77
N TYR A 113 -17.37 -1.93 -13.79
CA TYR A 113 -16.65 -1.60 -15.03
C TYR A 113 -16.02 -2.84 -15.67
N LEU A 114 -15.29 -3.65 -14.90
CA LEU A 114 -14.65 -4.88 -15.42
C LEU A 114 -15.68 -5.89 -15.96
N LEU A 115 -16.83 -6.01 -15.29
CA LEU A 115 -17.91 -6.88 -15.76
C LEU A 115 -18.51 -6.37 -17.07
N MET A 116 -18.81 -5.07 -17.17
CA MET A 116 -19.34 -4.46 -18.39
C MET A 116 -18.35 -4.51 -19.56
N GLU A 117 -17.05 -4.50 -19.32
CA GLU A 117 -16.04 -4.73 -20.36
C GLU A 117 -16.07 -6.16 -20.90
N LYS A 118 -16.43 -7.13 -20.05
CA LYS A 118 -16.58 -8.54 -20.43
C LYS A 118 -17.93 -8.83 -21.09
N GLU A 119 -19.00 -8.22 -20.57
CA GLU A 119 -20.38 -8.36 -21.02
C GLU A 119 -20.81 -7.05 -21.72
N THR A 120 -20.58 -6.96 -23.03
CA THR A 120 -20.73 -5.71 -23.80
C THR A 120 -22.16 -5.21 -23.92
N ASP A 121 -23.15 -6.07 -23.67
CA ASP A 121 -24.57 -5.77 -23.84
C ASP A 121 -25.21 -5.13 -22.59
N LEU A 122 -24.44 -4.98 -21.49
CA LEU A 122 -24.91 -4.33 -20.26
C LEU A 122 -24.82 -2.80 -20.35
N ASP A 123 -25.93 -2.09 -20.26
CA ASP A 123 -25.94 -0.62 -20.19
C ASP A 123 -25.74 -0.10 -18.75
N ASP A 124 -26.19 -0.87 -17.76
CA ASP A 124 -26.06 -0.60 -16.34
C ASP A 124 -25.91 -1.90 -15.51
N VAL A 125 -25.46 -1.74 -14.27
CA VAL A 125 -25.31 -2.84 -13.29
C VAL A 125 -25.77 -2.33 -11.93
N THR A 126 -26.56 -3.16 -11.23
CA THR A 126 -26.89 -2.93 -9.83
C THR A 126 -25.74 -3.33 -8.93
N LEU A 127 -25.24 -2.39 -8.15
CA LEU A 127 -24.18 -2.56 -7.18
C LEU A 127 -24.81 -2.83 -5.81
N THR A 128 -24.51 -3.96 -5.21
CA THR A 128 -25.01 -4.36 -3.89
C THR A 128 -23.85 -4.42 -2.89
N LEU A 129 -23.96 -3.66 -1.81
CA LEU A 129 -23.07 -3.77 -0.66
C LEU A 129 -23.83 -4.45 0.48
N THR A 130 -23.39 -5.66 0.84
CA THR A 130 -23.92 -6.41 1.99
C THR A 130 -22.97 -6.29 3.16
N TYR A 131 -23.39 -5.58 4.20
CA TYR A 131 -22.64 -5.43 5.43
C TYR A 131 -23.20 -6.34 6.53
N PHE A 132 -22.33 -7.15 7.13
CA PHE A 132 -22.69 -8.05 8.23
C PHE A 132 -21.95 -7.64 9.50
N GLN A 133 -22.72 -7.17 10.48
CA GLN A 133 -22.23 -6.78 11.79
C GLN A 133 -22.02 -8.03 12.66
N THR A 134 -20.77 -8.35 13.00
CA THR A 134 -20.42 -9.67 13.55
C THR A 134 -20.83 -9.89 15.00
N ASN A 135 -20.95 -8.84 15.81
CA ASN A 135 -21.33 -8.93 17.23
C ASN A 135 -22.85 -9.05 17.45
N THR A 136 -23.66 -8.49 16.54
CA THR A 136 -25.14 -8.54 16.62
C THR A 136 -25.76 -9.49 15.59
N GLU A 137 -24.96 -10.02 14.66
CA GLU A 137 -25.41 -10.75 13.48
C GLU A 137 -26.40 -9.96 12.59
N THR A 138 -26.38 -8.62 12.68
CA THR A 138 -27.25 -7.76 11.88
C THR A 138 -26.71 -7.64 10.46
N MET A 139 -27.59 -7.80 9.47
CA MET A 139 -27.27 -7.58 8.06
C MET A 139 -27.89 -6.28 7.57
N THR A 140 -27.09 -5.42 6.95
CA THR A 140 -27.53 -4.23 6.22
C THR A 140 -27.19 -4.40 4.75
N GLN A 141 -28.15 -4.16 3.86
CA GLN A 141 -27.94 -4.19 2.41
C GLN A 141 -28.26 -2.82 1.83
N THR A 142 -27.36 -2.32 0.99
CA THR A 142 -27.53 -1.05 0.28
C THR A 142 -27.22 -1.25 -1.19
N GLU A 143 -27.97 -0.56 -2.05
CA GLU A 143 -27.88 -0.74 -3.50
C GLU A 143 -27.73 0.61 -4.22
N GLN A 144 -26.97 0.60 -5.31
CA GLN A 144 -26.81 1.72 -6.23
C GLN A 144 -26.80 1.18 -7.66
N VAL A 145 -27.37 1.90 -8.62
CA VAL A 145 -27.21 1.56 -10.04
C VAL A 145 -26.09 2.43 -10.62
N ILE A 146 -25.20 1.82 -11.39
CA ILE A 146 -24.19 2.55 -12.15
C ILE A 146 -24.33 2.24 -13.64
N THR A 147 -24.32 3.28 -14.47
CA THR A 147 -24.30 3.13 -15.92
C THR A 147 -22.89 2.79 -16.40
N ARG A 148 -22.79 2.21 -17.59
CA ARG A 148 -21.51 1.94 -18.27
C ARG A 148 -20.62 3.17 -18.35
N GLN A 149 -21.19 4.31 -18.73
CA GLN A 149 -20.44 5.56 -18.82
C GLN A 149 -19.89 5.98 -17.45
N ALA A 150 -20.74 6.00 -16.41
CA ALA A 150 -20.31 6.39 -15.07
C ALA A 150 -19.27 5.42 -14.47
N ALA A 151 -19.39 4.12 -14.74
CA ALA A 151 -18.41 3.12 -14.31
C ALA A 151 -17.06 3.33 -15.02
N LYS A 152 -17.08 3.65 -16.32
CA LYS A 152 -15.88 3.98 -17.10
C LYS A 152 -15.21 5.26 -16.60
N ASP A 153 -15.97 6.33 -16.40
CA ASP A 153 -15.43 7.61 -15.93
C ASP A 153 -14.74 7.45 -14.57
N PHE A 154 -15.36 6.69 -13.67
CA PHE A 154 -14.78 6.36 -12.37
C PHE A 154 -13.50 5.52 -12.50
N PHE A 155 -13.50 4.50 -13.38
CA PHE A 155 -12.32 3.69 -13.66
C PHE A 155 -11.17 4.55 -14.19
N ASP A 156 -11.42 5.38 -15.19
CA ASP A 156 -10.41 6.26 -15.79
C ASP A 156 -9.83 7.23 -14.75
N GLN A 157 -10.67 7.80 -13.88
CA GLN A 157 -10.23 8.66 -12.79
C GLN A 157 -9.27 7.93 -11.83
N VAL A 158 -9.64 6.73 -11.37
CA VAL A 158 -8.83 5.91 -10.47
C VAL A 158 -7.49 5.53 -11.11
N ILE A 159 -7.52 5.13 -12.39
CA ILE A 159 -6.30 4.78 -13.14
C ILE A 159 -5.40 6.00 -13.34
N ALA A 160 -5.97 7.17 -13.67
CA ALA A 160 -5.20 8.39 -13.86
C ALA A 160 -4.45 8.82 -12.58
N GLU A 161 -5.11 8.74 -11.43
CA GLU A 161 -4.48 8.99 -10.13
C GLU A 161 -3.34 8.00 -9.88
N TYR A 162 -3.59 6.70 -10.09
CA TYR A 162 -2.56 5.68 -9.92
C TYR A 162 -1.35 5.89 -10.83
N VAL A 163 -1.57 6.24 -12.10
CA VAL A 163 -0.50 6.55 -13.07
C VAL A 163 0.34 7.74 -12.62
N THR A 164 -0.26 8.75 -12.01
CA THR A 164 0.47 9.91 -11.47
C THR A 164 1.48 9.48 -10.39
N TRP A 165 1.06 8.58 -9.50
CA TRP A 165 1.95 8.00 -8.49
C TRP A 165 3.05 7.10 -9.07
N LEU A 166 2.74 6.32 -10.11
CA LEU A 166 3.75 5.52 -10.81
C LEU A 166 4.83 6.38 -11.42
N LYS A 167 4.46 7.48 -12.09
CA LYS A 167 5.39 8.47 -12.65
C LYS A 167 6.27 9.08 -11.56
N PHE A 168 5.66 9.59 -10.48
CA PHE A 168 6.41 10.15 -9.37
C PHE A 168 7.43 9.16 -8.78
N ARG A 169 7.05 7.89 -8.64
CA ARG A 169 7.94 6.83 -8.17
C ARG A 169 9.08 6.56 -9.15
N SER A 170 8.82 6.57 -10.46
CA SER A 170 9.84 6.42 -11.51
C SER A 170 10.85 7.57 -11.44
N ASP A 171 10.35 8.81 -11.45
CA ASP A 171 11.17 10.02 -11.42
C ASP A 171 12.10 10.06 -10.18
N LEU A 172 11.58 9.63 -9.02
CA LEU A 172 12.39 9.51 -7.81
C LEU A 172 13.51 8.48 -7.96
N ARG A 173 13.25 7.33 -8.57
CA ARG A 173 14.26 6.28 -8.80
C ARG A 173 15.30 6.74 -9.81
N GLU A 174 14.89 7.31 -10.93
CA GLU A 174 15.79 7.82 -11.98
C GLU A 174 16.73 8.91 -11.45
N ARG A 175 16.25 9.76 -10.55
CA ARG A 175 17.09 10.78 -9.90
C ARG A 175 17.97 10.24 -8.78
N ARG A 176 17.51 9.23 -8.04
CA ARG A 176 18.19 8.67 -6.86
C ARG A 176 19.28 7.68 -7.24
N ASP A 177 18.94 6.67 -8.04
CA ASP A 177 19.79 5.50 -8.26
C ASP A 177 21.18 5.87 -8.81
N PRO A 178 21.33 6.76 -9.81
CA PRO A 178 22.65 7.20 -10.29
C PRO A 178 23.50 7.86 -9.20
N THR A 179 22.88 8.66 -8.33
CA THR A 179 23.62 9.33 -7.23
C THR A 179 24.11 8.34 -6.19
N ILE A 180 23.33 7.29 -5.91
CA ILE A 180 23.75 6.20 -5.03
C ILE A 180 24.91 5.43 -5.66
N GLN A 181 24.84 5.13 -6.95
CA GLN A 181 25.87 4.39 -7.67
C GLN A 181 27.21 5.15 -7.67
N GLN A 182 27.17 6.47 -7.86
CA GLN A 182 28.35 7.35 -7.83
C GLN A 182 28.87 7.62 -6.40
N LEU A 183 28.02 7.49 -5.38
CA LEU A 183 28.40 7.76 -3.99
C LEU A 183 29.56 6.84 -3.54
N THR A 184 30.63 7.47 -3.07
CA THR A 184 31.77 6.84 -2.41
C THR A 184 31.58 6.80 -0.89
N PHE A 185 32.42 6.04 -0.18
CA PHE A 185 32.42 6.09 1.27
C PHE A 185 32.69 7.54 1.73
N PRO A 186 31.91 8.11 2.68
CA PRO A 186 31.91 9.55 2.88
C PRO A 186 33.05 10.10 3.73
N PHE A 187 34.09 9.29 3.96
CA PHE A 187 35.32 9.66 4.65
C PHE A 187 36.52 9.21 3.82
N ASP A 188 37.67 9.85 4.01
CA ASP A 188 38.89 9.57 3.26
C ASP A 188 39.33 8.10 3.32
N HIS A 189 39.11 7.45 4.46
CA HIS A 189 39.46 6.05 4.68
C HIS A 189 38.52 5.37 5.69
N TYR A 190 38.43 4.06 5.58
CA TYR A 190 37.77 3.22 6.60
C TYR A 190 38.65 3.12 7.85
N ARG A 191 38.05 3.34 9.02
CA ARG A 191 38.68 3.01 10.31
C ARG A 191 38.72 1.48 10.51
N PRO A 192 39.59 0.97 11.40
CA PRO A 192 39.65 -0.47 11.70
C PRO A 192 38.26 -1.07 11.99
N GLY A 193 37.95 -2.19 11.36
CA GLY A 193 36.66 -2.91 11.48
C GLY A 193 35.48 -2.33 10.68
N GLN A 194 35.52 -1.08 10.24
CA GLN A 194 34.39 -0.48 9.49
C GLN A 194 34.13 -1.16 8.15
N ARG A 195 35.20 -1.40 7.39
CA ARG A 195 35.10 -2.03 6.08
C ARG A 195 34.59 -3.47 6.19
N GLU A 196 35.05 -4.19 7.20
CA GLU A 196 34.60 -5.56 7.47
C GLU A 196 33.10 -5.58 7.78
N LEU A 197 32.63 -4.71 8.68
CA LEU A 197 31.20 -4.57 8.98
C LEU A 197 30.39 -4.17 7.73
N ALA A 198 30.87 -3.21 6.95
CA ALA A 198 30.15 -2.76 5.76
C ALA A 198 30.01 -3.86 4.70
N VAL A 199 31.07 -4.65 4.49
CA VAL A 199 31.04 -5.82 3.60
C VAL A 199 30.08 -6.88 4.14
N ALA A 200 30.10 -7.17 5.44
CA ALA A 200 29.19 -8.13 6.06
C ALA A 200 27.73 -7.71 5.86
N VAL A 201 27.39 -6.44 6.13
CA VAL A 201 26.04 -5.88 5.94
C VAL A 201 25.59 -6.02 4.49
N TYR A 202 26.41 -5.61 3.53
CA TYR A 202 26.05 -5.69 2.11
C TYR A 202 25.80 -7.14 1.66
N LYS A 203 26.69 -8.07 2.04
CA LYS A 203 26.53 -9.50 1.73
C LYS A 203 25.27 -10.10 2.36
N THR A 204 24.94 -9.71 3.59
CA THR A 204 23.72 -10.16 4.27
C THR A 204 22.47 -9.69 3.53
N ILE A 205 22.46 -8.45 3.03
CA ILE A 205 21.36 -7.92 2.21
C ILE A 205 21.21 -8.72 0.93
N LEU A 206 22.30 -8.93 0.19
CA LEU A 206 22.29 -9.71 -1.06
C LEU A 206 21.81 -11.15 -0.86
N THR A 207 22.12 -11.76 0.29
CA THR A 207 21.77 -13.15 0.60
C THR A 207 20.44 -13.30 1.33
N SER A 208 19.73 -12.18 1.59
CA SER A 208 18.49 -12.14 2.36
C SER A 208 18.59 -12.89 3.70
N LYS A 209 19.73 -12.75 4.39
CA LYS A 209 20.00 -13.37 5.70
C LYS A 209 19.87 -12.36 6.84
N ARG A 210 20.08 -12.83 8.06
CA ARG A 210 20.15 -12.00 9.27
C ARG A 210 21.62 -11.90 9.71
N LEU A 211 22.03 -10.70 10.11
CA LEU A 211 23.36 -10.44 10.65
C LEU A 211 23.24 -10.02 12.11
N PHE A 212 23.99 -10.70 12.98
CA PHE A 212 24.26 -10.26 14.33
C PHE A 212 25.73 -9.85 14.37
N ALA A 213 26.00 -8.60 14.74
CA ALA A 213 27.35 -8.06 14.74
C ALA A 213 27.62 -7.36 16.07
N GLU A 214 28.74 -7.71 16.69
CA GLU A 214 29.32 -6.97 17.79
C GLU A 214 30.38 -6.03 17.22
N ALA A 215 30.26 -4.74 17.48
CA ALA A 215 31.25 -3.75 17.07
C ALA A 215 31.45 -2.73 18.21
N PRO A 216 32.70 -2.43 18.62
CA PRO A 216 32.98 -1.52 19.72
C PRO A 216 32.37 -0.11 19.52
N THR A 217 32.16 0.64 20.59
CA THR A 217 31.75 2.05 20.50
C THR A 217 32.81 2.89 19.77
N GLY A 218 32.41 3.96 19.10
CA GLY A 218 33.34 4.83 18.35
C GLY A 218 33.84 4.30 17.00
N THR A 219 33.54 3.05 16.64
CA THR A 219 33.95 2.44 15.36
C THR A 219 33.14 2.91 14.16
N GLY A 220 32.15 3.80 14.30
CA GLY A 220 31.32 4.26 13.18
C GLY A 220 30.36 3.19 12.65
N LYS A 221 29.71 2.46 13.56
CA LYS A 221 28.65 1.47 13.25
C LYS A 221 27.58 2.05 12.33
N THR A 222 27.11 3.26 12.61
CA THR A 222 26.02 3.91 11.87
C THR A 222 26.35 4.08 10.39
N ILE A 223 27.52 4.66 10.05
CA ILE A 223 27.87 4.81 8.63
C ILE A 223 28.19 3.45 8.00
N SER A 224 28.81 2.54 8.74
CA SER A 224 29.19 1.21 8.25
C SER A 224 28.00 0.29 8.00
N THR A 225 26.81 0.61 8.53
CA THR A 225 25.56 -0.09 8.21
C THR A 225 24.74 0.68 7.17
N LEU A 226 24.62 2.00 7.29
CA LEU A 226 23.80 2.81 6.37
C LEU A 226 24.39 2.89 4.96
N PHE A 227 25.68 3.21 4.83
CA PHE A 227 26.32 3.34 3.52
C PHE A 227 26.14 2.11 2.63
N PRO A 228 26.53 0.88 3.04
CA PRO A 228 26.32 -0.30 2.19
C PRO A 228 24.84 -0.60 1.94
N THR A 229 23.96 -0.34 2.91
CA THR A 229 22.52 -0.53 2.73
C THR A 229 21.96 0.43 1.67
N ILE A 230 22.41 1.69 1.65
CA ILE A 230 22.05 2.66 0.62
C ILE A 230 22.62 2.22 -0.73
N LYS A 231 23.86 1.74 -0.81
CA LYS A 231 24.40 1.16 -2.05
C LYS A 231 23.51 0.04 -2.59
N ALA A 232 22.99 -0.83 -1.73
CA ALA A 232 22.06 -1.89 -2.13
C ALA A 232 20.74 -1.39 -2.73
N ILE A 233 20.29 -0.18 -2.37
CA ILE A 233 19.16 0.47 -3.05
C ILE A 233 19.52 0.83 -4.50
N GLY A 234 20.70 1.40 -4.74
CA GLY A 234 21.16 1.82 -6.07
C GLY A 234 21.41 0.65 -7.02
N GLU A 235 21.74 -0.52 -6.46
CA GLU A 235 21.82 -1.79 -7.19
C GLU A 235 20.47 -2.51 -7.30
N ARG A 236 19.37 -1.86 -6.87
CA ARG A 236 18.00 -2.37 -6.90
C ARG A 236 17.78 -3.71 -6.17
N VAL A 237 18.67 -4.05 -5.24
CA VAL A 237 18.56 -5.24 -4.37
C VAL A 237 17.43 -5.04 -3.36
N ILE A 238 17.30 -3.82 -2.85
CA ILE A 238 16.24 -3.41 -1.92
C ILE A 238 15.64 -2.06 -2.36
N GLN A 239 14.45 -1.73 -1.84
CA GLN A 239 13.76 -0.48 -2.20
C GLN A 239 13.62 0.52 -1.06
N ARG A 240 13.73 0.08 0.20
CA ARG A 240 13.48 0.88 1.40
C ARG A 240 14.34 0.41 2.57
N ILE A 241 14.68 1.32 3.48
CA ILE A 241 15.44 1.06 4.71
C ILE A 241 14.57 1.47 5.89
N PHE A 242 14.47 0.58 6.88
CA PHE A 242 13.99 0.93 8.22
C PHE A 242 15.18 0.89 9.17
N TYR A 243 15.55 2.03 9.72
CA TYR A 243 16.65 2.14 10.67
C TYR A 243 16.10 2.41 12.07
N LEU A 244 16.20 1.42 12.95
CA LEU A 244 15.61 1.45 14.28
C LEU A 244 16.69 1.73 15.32
N THR A 245 16.41 2.66 16.23
CA THR A 245 17.33 3.07 17.29
C THR A 245 16.65 3.07 18.64
N ALA A 246 17.34 2.62 19.68
CA ALA A 246 16.80 2.61 21.05
C ALA A 246 16.75 4.00 21.71
N LYS A 247 17.61 4.94 21.27
CA LYS A 247 17.74 6.28 21.88
C LYS A 247 17.71 7.37 20.82
N GLN A 248 17.21 8.55 21.20
CA GLN A 248 17.18 9.73 20.33
C GLN A 248 18.58 10.18 19.90
N SER A 249 19.59 10.09 20.77
CA SER A 249 20.97 10.44 20.38
C SER A 249 21.49 9.58 19.22
N THR A 250 21.21 8.28 19.23
CA THR A 250 21.61 7.38 18.12
C THR A 250 20.82 7.63 16.84
N ARG A 251 19.60 8.16 16.94
CA ARG A 251 18.80 8.61 15.79
C ARG A 251 19.46 9.81 15.11
N THR A 252 19.89 10.81 15.88
CA THR A 252 20.59 11.99 15.35
C THR A 252 21.86 11.61 14.59
N VAL A 253 22.64 10.64 15.08
CA VAL A 253 23.81 10.14 14.35
C VAL A 253 23.45 9.52 12.99
N ALA A 254 22.27 8.89 12.87
CA ALA A 254 21.79 8.36 11.58
C ALA A 254 21.37 9.49 10.63
N GLU A 255 20.68 10.51 11.14
CA GLU A 255 20.30 11.71 10.38
C GLU A 255 21.52 12.47 9.87
N GLU A 256 22.53 12.65 10.71
CA GLU A 256 23.82 13.25 10.36
C GLU A 256 24.55 12.44 9.28
N ALA A 257 24.54 11.10 9.38
CA ALA A 257 25.15 10.25 8.37
C ALA A 257 24.46 10.39 7.00
N ILE A 258 23.13 10.47 6.97
CA ILE A 258 22.37 10.74 5.73
C ILE A 258 22.69 12.14 5.19
N THR A 259 22.70 13.15 6.06
CA THR A 259 23.05 14.53 5.69
C THR A 259 24.46 14.62 5.11
N LEU A 260 25.43 13.91 5.70
CA LEU A 260 26.80 13.83 5.22
C LEU A 260 26.87 13.21 3.82
N MET A 261 26.17 12.10 3.58
CA MET A 261 26.15 11.51 2.24
C MET A 261 25.42 12.44 1.23
N ALA A 262 24.39 13.15 1.68
CA ALA A 262 23.65 14.11 0.86
C ALA A 262 24.50 15.31 0.43
N SER A 263 25.35 15.83 1.32
CA SER A 263 26.31 16.90 0.97
C SER A 263 27.36 16.44 -0.04
N GLN A 264 27.55 15.13 -0.19
CA GLN A 264 28.42 14.50 -1.19
C GLN A 264 27.66 14.02 -2.43
N GLY A 265 26.44 14.51 -2.64
CA GLY A 265 25.67 14.30 -3.88
C GLY A 265 24.58 13.21 -3.81
N LEU A 266 24.42 12.50 -2.68
CA LEU A 266 23.32 11.55 -2.51
C LEU A 266 21.97 12.26 -2.60
N LYS A 267 21.12 11.84 -3.54
CA LYS A 267 19.71 12.24 -3.61
C LYS A 267 18.84 11.14 -3.04
N LEU A 268 18.57 11.19 -1.74
CA LEU A 268 17.70 10.24 -1.04
C LEU A 268 16.64 10.97 -0.22
N LYS A 269 15.44 10.40 -0.13
CA LYS A 269 14.42 10.85 0.83
C LYS A 269 14.52 10.02 2.11
N SER A 270 14.73 10.68 3.24
CA SER A 270 14.70 10.10 4.57
C SER A 270 13.61 10.77 5.40
N ILE A 271 12.90 9.99 6.21
CA ILE A 271 11.87 10.48 7.13
C ILE A 271 12.20 9.96 8.52
N THR A 272 12.19 10.85 9.49
CA THR A 272 12.30 10.50 10.90
C THR A 272 10.92 10.52 11.54
N LEU A 273 10.53 9.40 12.15
CA LEU A 273 9.32 9.35 12.96
C LEU A 273 9.63 9.90 14.35
N THR A 274 8.90 10.94 14.75
CA THR A 274 9.02 11.60 16.06
C THR A 274 7.67 11.54 16.76
N ALA A 275 7.69 11.30 18.07
CA ALA A 275 6.47 11.29 18.87
C ALA A 275 5.79 12.66 18.83
N LYS A 276 4.46 12.69 18.84
CA LYS A 276 3.66 13.92 18.69
C LYS A 276 4.00 14.95 19.77
N ASP A 277 4.27 14.53 21.00
CA ASP A 277 4.66 15.38 22.13
C ASP A 277 6.10 15.93 22.04
N LYS A 278 6.88 15.46 21.07
CA LYS A 278 8.28 15.85 20.84
C LYS A 278 8.49 16.60 19.53
N ILE A 279 7.48 16.70 18.68
CA ILE A 279 7.50 17.50 17.48
C ILE A 279 6.72 18.78 17.75
N GLN A 280 7.35 19.92 17.52
CA GLN A 280 6.69 21.23 17.59
C GLN A 280 6.92 21.88 16.23
N PHE A 281 5.83 22.21 15.54
CA PHE A 281 5.94 22.96 14.30
C PHE A 281 6.26 24.43 14.60
N PRO A 282 6.98 25.15 13.73
CA PRO A 282 7.26 26.58 13.91
C PRO A 282 6.00 27.41 14.20
N GLU A 283 4.87 27.01 13.61
CA GLU A 283 3.55 27.62 13.78
C GLU A 283 2.94 27.38 15.18
N GLU A 284 3.48 26.42 15.93
CA GLU A 284 3.05 26.02 17.27
C GLU A 284 4.05 26.46 18.36
N ALA A 285 5.07 27.26 18.01
CA ALA A 285 6.15 27.66 18.91
C ALA A 285 5.66 28.33 20.22
N ASP A 286 4.56 29.08 20.14
CA ASP A 286 3.98 29.86 21.24
C ASP A 286 2.71 29.24 21.85
N LEU A 287 2.30 28.05 21.39
CA LEU A 287 1.14 27.35 21.95
C LEU A 287 1.57 26.54 23.17
N GLN A 288 0.74 26.53 24.22
CA GLN A 288 0.95 25.61 25.33
C GLN A 288 0.75 24.17 24.85
N PRO A 289 1.54 23.20 25.36
CA PRO A 289 1.47 21.79 24.97
C PRO A 289 0.08 21.17 25.12
#